data_AF-A0A9D8RIF8-F1
#
_entry.id   AF-A0A9D8RIF8-F1
#
_cell.length_a   1.000
_cell.length_b   1.000
_cell.length_c   1.000
_cell.angle_alpha   90.00
_cell.angle_beta   90.00
_cell.angle_gamma   90.00
#
_symmetry.space_group_name_H-M   'P 1'
#
loop_
_entity.id
_entity.type
_entity.pdbx_description
1 polymer ?
#
loop_
_entity_poly.entity_id
_entity_poly.type
_entity_poly.pdbx_seq_one_letter_code
_entity_poly.pdbx_strand_id
1 'polypeptide(L)'
;MIIEFILSLLLLGCTSIICSYTSGGFIIQLIEPVLLPGLLVILALMIFLSGYAKAFVRIFLPANKIKNTELSELKKTENSLGFAFKTLAIISCFFTLISGIYFYLNFDDRQTLGPNLATLICSICYLSFFGMILFTLRGKIKRNIITFMAEETEVENTAIALSKKQITLRIAKILISVTMIISLYLLVIYFSTANNSKQEPLSFYYLRDIPGIIYIFLPPFLLLTISGNFKIFFRALSFVSKNQKLSVSQKALSLNAITTLRAIMLLEGVMTTLNSFMGILCNLEDRTALGNNFTVACVPLIYALLINIILLPVESKISLLCDSE
;
A
#
# COMPACT_ATOMS: atom_id res chain seq x y z
N MET A 1 -0.72 18.43 -9.59
CA MET A 1 -0.17 17.07 -9.41
C MET A 1 1.27 17.09 -8.91
N ILE A 2 2.07 18.12 -9.23
CA ILE A 2 3.37 18.33 -8.59
C ILE A 2 3.30 18.52 -7.06
N ILE A 3 2.31 19.27 -6.56
CA ILE A 3 2.10 19.48 -5.12
C ILE A 3 1.83 18.13 -4.43
N GLU A 4 0.97 17.31 -5.03
CA GLU A 4 0.61 16.00 -4.53
C GLU A 4 1.80 15.04 -4.53
N PHE A 5 2.64 15.08 -5.57
CA PHE A 5 3.90 14.35 -5.62
C PHE A 5 4.84 14.77 -4.47
N ILE A 6 5.04 16.07 -4.26
CA ILE A 6 5.89 16.60 -3.19
C ILE A 6 5.33 16.23 -1.82
N LEU A 7 4.03 16.37 -1.59
CA LEU A 7 3.38 15.99 -0.33
C LEU A 7 3.52 14.48 -0.05
N SER A 8 3.32 13.63 -1.06
CA SER A 8 3.54 12.19 -0.92
C SER A 8 5.00 11.86 -0.62
N LEU A 9 5.95 12.51 -1.30
CA LEU A 9 7.38 12.33 -1.07
C LEU A 9 7.78 12.72 0.36
N LEU A 10 7.34 13.89 0.83
CA LEU A 10 7.62 14.38 2.19
C LEU A 10 7.00 13.47 3.25
N LEU A 11 5.73 13.10 3.07
CA LEU A 11 5.02 12.21 3.99
C LEU A 11 5.75 10.87 4.13
N LEU A 12 6.05 10.22 3.00
CA LEU A 12 6.72 8.93 3.02
C LEU A 12 8.15 9.05 3.56
N GLY A 13 8.88 10.12 3.23
CA GLY A 13 10.20 10.39 3.79
C GLY A 13 10.16 10.52 5.31
N CYS A 14 9.21 11.28 5.86
CA CYS A 14 8.99 11.39 7.31
C CYS A 14 8.65 10.04 7.94
N THR A 15 7.74 9.27 7.32
CA THR A 15 7.37 7.93 7.81
C THR A 15 8.58 7.00 7.83
N SER A 16 9.39 6.98 6.76
CA SER A 16 10.60 6.17 6.70
C SER A 16 11.60 6.57 7.80
N ILE A 17 11.80 7.87 8.05
CA ILE A 17 12.71 8.35 9.11
C ILE A 17 12.25 7.87 10.48
N ILE A 18 10.96 8.07 10.81
CA ILE A 18 10.41 7.70 12.11
C ILE A 18 10.45 6.18 12.27
N CYS A 19 10.09 5.42 11.24
CA CYS A 19 10.14 3.96 11.24
C CYS A 19 11.57 3.44 11.45
N SER A 20 12.57 3.98 10.72
CA SER A 20 13.96 3.58 10.92
C SER A 20 14.40 3.84 12.36
N TYR A 21 14.08 5.02 12.91
CA TYR A 21 14.47 5.39 14.26
C TYR A 21 13.83 4.49 15.32
N THR A 22 12.54 4.17 15.21
CA THR A 22 11.87 3.28 16.17
C THR A 22 12.35 1.84 16.11
N SER A 23 12.96 1.43 14.99
CA SER A 23 13.54 0.10 14.82
C SER A 23 15.05 0.08 15.12
N GLY A 24 15.59 1.16 15.71
CA GLY A 24 16.99 1.33 16.10
C GLY A 24 17.93 1.73 14.96
N GLY A 25 17.43 1.90 13.73
CA GLY A 25 18.20 2.26 12.55
C GLY A 25 18.25 3.76 12.25
N PHE A 26 18.93 4.09 11.15
CA PHE A 26 19.01 5.44 10.59
C PHE A 26 18.52 5.44 9.15
N ILE A 27 17.86 6.52 8.72
CA ILE A 27 17.35 6.67 7.35
C ILE A 27 18.44 6.50 6.28
N ILE A 28 19.69 6.84 6.60
CA ILE A 28 20.82 6.70 5.68
C ILE A 28 21.09 5.25 5.28
N GLN A 29 20.69 4.28 6.12
CA GLN A 29 20.79 2.85 5.84
C GLN A 29 19.81 2.41 4.74
N LEU A 30 18.79 3.21 4.45
CA LEU A 30 17.88 3.00 3.31
C LEU A 30 18.36 3.69 2.04
N ILE A 31 19.48 4.39 2.04
CA ILE A 31 20.02 5.09 0.88
C ILE A 31 21.17 4.27 0.32
N GLU A 32 20.86 3.39 -0.63
CA GLU A 32 21.85 2.66 -1.42
C GLU A 32 22.29 3.51 -2.62
N PRO A 33 23.52 4.07 -2.61
CA PRO A 33 23.92 5.16 -3.50
C PRO A 33 23.97 4.76 -4.97
N VAL A 34 24.15 3.48 -5.29
CA VAL A 34 24.13 2.98 -6.67
C VAL A 34 22.72 2.55 -7.08
N LEU A 35 22.00 1.88 -6.18
CA LEU A 35 20.69 1.31 -6.47
C LEU A 35 19.64 2.39 -6.73
N LEU A 36 19.56 3.43 -5.88
CA LEU A 36 18.52 4.45 -6.01
C LEU A 36 18.62 5.23 -7.32
N PRO A 37 19.80 5.80 -7.70
CA PRO A 37 19.94 6.45 -9.01
C PRO A 37 19.76 5.46 -10.16
N GLY A 38 20.30 4.24 -10.06
CA GLY A 38 20.17 3.22 -11.10
C GLY A 38 18.72 2.88 -11.41
N LEU A 39 17.91 2.64 -10.37
CA LEU A 39 16.48 2.38 -10.49
C LEU A 39 15.74 3.55 -11.13
N LEU A 40 16.01 4.78 -10.72
CA LEU A 40 15.37 5.98 -11.28
C LEU A 40 15.75 6.21 -12.75
N VAL A 41 17.02 6.00 -13.10
CA VAL A 41 17.51 6.13 -14.49
C VAL A 41 16.88 5.09 -15.40
N ILE A 42 16.87 3.81 -14.99
CA ILE A 42 16.24 2.74 -15.79
C ILE A 42 14.73 2.99 -15.92
N LEU A 43 14.06 3.42 -14.85
CA LEU A 43 12.64 3.77 -14.91
C LEU A 43 12.38 4.91 -15.90
N ALA A 44 13.17 5.99 -15.83
CA ALA A 44 13.05 7.12 -16.75
C ALA A 44 13.29 6.71 -18.21
N LEU A 45 14.31 5.87 -18.46
CA LEU A 45 14.63 5.35 -19.78
C LEU A 45 13.50 4.46 -20.34
N MET A 46 12.93 3.59 -19.53
CA MET A 46 11.80 2.73 -19.95
C MET A 46 10.52 3.54 -20.21
N ILE A 47 10.25 4.59 -19.43
CA ILE A 47 9.15 5.53 -19.70
C ILE A 47 9.40 6.30 -21.00
N PHE A 48 10.66 6.64 -21.30
CA PHE A 48 11.04 7.27 -22.56
C PHE A 48 10.85 6.35 -23.76
N LEU A 49 11.41 5.14 -23.72
CA LEU A 49 11.35 4.17 -24.81
C LEU A 49 9.92 3.68 -25.12
N SER A 50 9.05 3.65 -24.12
CA SER A 50 7.63 3.27 -24.30
C SER A 50 6.76 4.35 -24.96
N GLY A 51 7.30 5.55 -25.23
CA GLY A 51 6.54 6.68 -25.77
C GLY A 51 5.63 7.38 -24.76
N TYR A 52 5.64 6.94 -23.49
CA TYR A 52 4.84 7.55 -22.42
C TYR A 52 5.47 8.79 -21.79
N ALA A 53 6.71 9.17 -22.15
CA ALA A 53 7.42 10.31 -21.56
C ALA A 53 6.58 11.59 -21.45
N LYS A 54 5.96 12.03 -22.56
CA LYS A 54 5.14 13.25 -22.57
C LYS A 54 3.92 13.14 -21.66
N ALA A 55 3.27 11.98 -21.65
CA ALA A 55 2.12 11.73 -20.79
C ALA A 55 2.54 11.67 -19.31
N PHE A 56 3.69 11.07 -19.00
CA PHE A 56 4.20 11.01 -17.63
C PHE A 56 4.61 12.39 -17.12
N VAL A 57 5.39 13.17 -17.89
CA VAL A 57 5.82 14.52 -17.48
C VAL A 57 4.64 15.47 -17.27
N ARG A 58 3.52 15.22 -17.95
CA ARG A 58 2.27 15.99 -17.77
C ARG A 58 1.78 15.99 -16.33
N ILE A 59 2.13 15.00 -15.51
CA ILE A 59 1.77 14.98 -14.08
C ILE A 59 2.39 16.14 -13.30
N PHE A 60 3.47 16.73 -13.80
CA PHE A 60 4.14 17.84 -13.15
C PHE A 60 3.61 19.21 -13.61
N LEU A 61 2.62 19.25 -14.51
CA LEU A 61 1.99 20.51 -14.91
C LEU A 61 1.14 21.15 -13.79
N PRO A 62 0.94 22.48 -13.84
CA PRO A 62 0.07 23.19 -12.91
C PRO A 62 -1.36 22.64 -12.94
N ALA A 63 -2.03 22.64 -11.78
CA ALA A 63 -3.37 22.07 -11.60
C ALA A 63 -4.41 22.65 -12.59
N ASN A 64 -4.30 23.94 -12.92
CA ASN A 64 -5.21 24.61 -13.85
C ASN A 64 -5.10 24.08 -15.29
N LYS A 65 -3.89 23.69 -15.72
CA LYS A 65 -3.70 23.08 -17.05
C LYS A 65 -4.25 21.66 -17.12
N ILE A 66 -4.16 20.91 -16.01
CA ILE A 66 -4.68 19.54 -15.93
C ILE A 66 -6.22 19.51 -15.96
N LYS A 67 -6.89 20.52 -15.38
CA LYS A 67 -8.36 20.61 -15.41
C LYS A 67 -8.91 20.84 -16.82
N ASN A 68 -8.19 21.56 -17.66
CA ASN A 68 -8.57 21.86 -19.04
C ASN A 68 -8.04 20.83 -20.04
N THR A 69 -7.56 19.69 -19.55
CA THR A 69 -6.99 18.62 -20.38
C THR A 69 -8.10 17.71 -20.88
N GLU A 70 -8.04 17.32 -22.14
CA GLU A 70 -9.01 16.40 -22.73
C GLU A 70 -9.03 15.03 -22.03
N LEU A 71 -10.18 14.36 -22.06
CA LEU A 71 -10.35 13.01 -21.50
C LEU A 71 -9.36 11.99 -22.08
N SER A 72 -9.07 12.09 -23.38
CA SER A 72 -8.11 11.25 -24.10
C SER A 72 -6.70 11.34 -23.49
N GLU A 73 -6.32 12.55 -23.11
CA GLU A 73 -5.03 12.88 -22.52
C GLU A 73 -4.93 12.48 -21.04
N LEU A 74 -6.02 12.61 -20.28
CA LEU A 74 -6.10 12.10 -18.91
C LEU A 74 -5.96 10.58 -18.87
N LYS A 75 -6.63 9.86 -19.79
CA LYS A 75 -6.50 8.39 -19.93
C LYS A 75 -5.06 7.97 -20.27
N LYS A 76 -4.40 8.68 -21.20
CA LYS A 76 -2.98 8.44 -21.51
C LYS A 76 -2.08 8.66 -20.29
N THR A 77 -2.38 9.67 -19.46
CA THR A 77 -1.63 9.95 -18.24
C THR A 77 -1.83 8.84 -17.20
N GLU A 78 -3.07 8.37 -17.01
CA GLU A 78 -3.37 7.22 -16.13
C GLU A 78 -2.64 5.94 -16.56
N ASN A 79 -2.65 5.65 -17.86
CA ASN A 79 -1.91 4.53 -18.44
C ASN A 79 -0.40 4.66 -18.23
N SER A 80 0.16 5.87 -18.37
CA SER A 80 1.59 6.11 -18.13
C SER A 80 2.02 5.83 -16.69
N LEU A 81 1.17 6.17 -15.70
CA LEU A 81 1.43 5.85 -14.29
C LEU A 81 1.31 4.34 -14.02
N GLY A 82 0.34 3.68 -14.65
CA GLY A 82 0.20 2.22 -14.59
C GLY A 82 1.40 1.50 -15.20
N PHE A 83 1.93 2.00 -16.32
CA PHE A 83 3.16 1.51 -16.92
C PHE A 83 4.36 1.73 -16.00
N ALA A 84 4.55 2.95 -15.49
CA ALA A 84 5.64 3.29 -14.58
C ALA A 84 5.69 2.35 -13.35
N PHE A 85 4.54 2.02 -12.76
CA PHE A 85 4.49 1.08 -11.63
C PHE A 85 4.90 -0.34 -12.02
N LYS A 86 4.42 -0.86 -13.16
CA LYS A 86 4.80 -2.19 -13.66
C LYS A 86 6.30 -2.26 -13.95
N THR A 87 6.83 -1.24 -14.60
CA THR A 87 8.26 -1.10 -14.88
C THR A 87 9.07 -1.05 -13.59
N LEU A 88 8.67 -0.24 -12.62
CA LEU A 88 9.30 -0.17 -11.30
C LEU A 88 9.32 -1.54 -10.60
N ALA A 89 8.21 -2.29 -10.65
CA ALA A 89 8.13 -3.63 -10.08
C ALA A 89 9.11 -4.61 -10.76
N ILE A 90 9.20 -4.58 -12.09
CA ILE A 90 10.13 -5.43 -12.85
C ILE A 90 11.58 -5.08 -12.53
N ILE A 91 11.94 -3.80 -12.53
CA ILE A 91 13.30 -3.33 -12.21
C ILE A 91 13.69 -3.75 -10.79
N SER A 92 12.80 -3.54 -9.83
CA SER A 92 13.05 -3.87 -8.42
C SER A 92 13.20 -5.38 -8.21
N CYS A 93 12.36 -6.18 -8.88
CA CYS A 93 12.48 -7.64 -8.88
C CYS A 93 13.80 -8.09 -9.49
N PHE A 94 14.22 -7.49 -10.61
CA PHE A 94 15.49 -7.78 -11.25
C PHE A 94 16.69 -7.51 -10.31
N PHE A 95 16.76 -6.34 -9.68
CA PHE A 95 17.82 -6.04 -8.71
C PHE A 95 17.78 -6.99 -7.50
N THR A 96 16.60 -7.34 -7.02
CA THR A 96 16.43 -8.29 -5.91
C THR A 96 16.99 -9.67 -6.27
N LEU A 97 16.68 -10.18 -7.47
CA LEU A 97 17.14 -11.50 -7.93
C LEU A 97 18.66 -11.52 -8.15
N ILE A 98 19.20 -10.50 -8.83
CA ILE A 98 20.65 -10.40 -9.05
C ILE A 98 21.39 -10.30 -7.71
N SER A 99 20.91 -9.46 -6.79
CA SER A 99 21.52 -9.31 -5.46
C SER A 99 21.40 -10.59 -4.64
N GLY A 100 20.28 -11.33 -4.77
CA GLY A 100 20.11 -12.65 -4.15
C GLY A 100 21.12 -13.69 -4.65
N ILE A 101 21.42 -13.69 -5.96
CA ILE A 101 22.47 -14.54 -6.53
C ILE A 101 23.84 -14.16 -5.94
N TYR A 102 24.20 -12.88 -5.93
CA TYR A 102 25.48 -12.43 -5.38
C TYR A 102 25.58 -12.61 -3.86
N PHE A 103 24.48 -12.49 -3.13
CA PHE A 103 24.41 -12.82 -1.71
C PHE A 103 24.74 -14.30 -1.47
N TYR A 104 24.19 -15.19 -2.29
CA TYR A 104 24.47 -16.63 -2.18
C TYR A 104 25.89 -16.99 -2.62
N LEU A 105 26.37 -16.44 -3.74
CA LEU A 105 27.70 -16.72 -4.26
C LEU A 105 28.82 -16.23 -3.34
N ASN A 106 28.60 -15.12 -2.63
CA ASN A 106 29.58 -14.54 -1.72
C ASN A 106 29.22 -14.78 -0.24
N PHE A 107 28.47 -15.84 0.06
CA PHE A 107 27.98 -16.09 1.43
C PHE A 107 29.11 -16.22 2.46
N ASP A 108 30.27 -16.72 2.05
CA ASP A 108 31.45 -16.88 2.92
C ASP A 108 32.22 -15.57 3.12
N ASP A 109 32.02 -14.56 2.26
CA ASP A 109 32.67 -13.27 2.37
C ASP A 109 31.80 -12.26 3.12
N ARG A 110 32.14 -12.06 4.39
CA ARG A 110 31.43 -11.14 5.30
C ARG A 110 31.40 -9.70 4.79
N GLN A 111 32.37 -9.26 3.98
CA GLN A 111 32.45 -7.87 3.52
C GLN A 111 31.40 -7.56 2.45
N THR A 112 31.03 -8.55 1.63
CA THR A 112 30.06 -8.39 0.54
C THR A 112 28.64 -8.79 0.95
N LEU A 113 28.49 -9.56 2.03
CA LEU A 113 27.19 -10.01 2.53
C LEU A 113 26.25 -8.85 2.88
N GLY A 114 26.74 -7.85 3.61
CA GLY A 114 25.97 -6.68 4.04
C GLY A 114 25.42 -5.87 2.86
N PRO A 115 26.28 -5.37 1.95
CA PRO A 115 25.85 -4.61 0.76
C PRO A 115 24.88 -5.38 -0.16
N ASN A 116 25.08 -6.68 -0.35
CA ASN A 116 24.19 -7.51 -1.17
C ASN A 116 22.80 -7.65 -0.51
N LEU A 117 22.76 -7.85 0.81
CA LEU A 117 21.51 -7.91 1.57
C LEU A 117 20.81 -6.55 1.60
N ALA A 118 21.56 -5.47 1.76
CA ALA A 118 21.03 -4.11 1.73
C ALA A 118 20.39 -3.81 0.37
N THR A 119 21.05 -4.18 -0.73
CA THR A 119 20.50 -4.02 -2.09
C THR A 119 19.21 -4.83 -2.26
N LEU A 120 19.14 -6.05 -1.73
CA LEU A 120 17.94 -6.90 -1.77
C LEU A 120 16.76 -6.23 -1.05
N ILE A 121 16.97 -5.78 0.19
CA ILE A 121 15.96 -5.11 1.02
C ILE A 121 15.55 -3.76 0.40
N CYS A 122 16.52 -2.92 0.06
CA CYS A 122 16.30 -1.58 -0.50
C CYS A 122 15.57 -1.62 -1.84
N SER A 123 15.76 -2.65 -2.66
CA SER A 123 15.06 -2.80 -3.95
C SER A 123 13.54 -2.87 -3.75
N ILE A 124 13.08 -3.69 -2.79
CA ILE A 124 11.65 -3.84 -2.50
C ILE A 124 11.13 -2.65 -1.66
N CYS A 125 11.96 -2.05 -0.81
CA CYS A 125 11.64 -0.77 -0.14
C CYS A 125 11.34 0.33 -1.17
N TYR A 126 12.21 0.52 -2.18
CA TYR A 126 12.02 1.55 -3.21
C TYR A 126 10.81 1.27 -4.09
N LEU A 127 10.55 0.00 -4.43
CA LEU A 127 9.29 -0.40 -5.08
C LEU A 127 8.09 0.08 -4.27
N SER A 128 8.11 -0.16 -2.96
CA SER A 128 6.99 0.18 -2.09
C SER A 128 6.83 1.69 -1.94
N PHE A 129 7.94 2.39 -1.69
CA PHE A 129 8.00 3.85 -1.55
C PHE A 129 7.49 4.57 -2.80
N PHE A 130 8.12 4.33 -3.96
CA PHE A 130 7.71 4.96 -5.21
C PHE A 130 6.37 4.43 -5.72
N GLY A 131 6.05 3.16 -5.45
CA GLY A 131 4.77 2.55 -5.77
C GLY A 131 3.61 3.27 -5.10
N MET A 132 3.71 3.60 -3.81
CA MET A 132 2.70 4.38 -3.10
C MET A 132 2.48 5.77 -3.69
N ILE A 133 3.55 6.45 -4.11
CA ILE A 133 3.45 7.74 -4.81
C ILE A 133 2.69 7.57 -6.14
N LEU A 134 3.07 6.57 -6.95
CA LEU A 134 2.44 6.28 -8.23
C LEU A 134 0.96 5.93 -8.07
N PHE A 135 0.59 5.10 -7.08
CA PHE A 135 -0.80 4.77 -6.79
C PHE A 135 -1.61 5.98 -6.31
N THR A 136 -1.01 6.85 -5.49
CA THR A 136 -1.65 8.08 -5.02
C THR A 136 -1.98 9.01 -6.19
N LEU A 137 -1.03 9.23 -7.08
CA LEU A 137 -1.22 10.05 -8.28
C LEU A 137 -2.23 9.42 -9.24
N ARG A 138 -2.11 8.11 -9.47
CA ARG A 138 -3.01 7.36 -10.35
C ARG A 138 -4.46 7.39 -9.84
N GLY A 139 -4.65 7.19 -8.53
CA GLY A 139 -5.96 7.28 -7.88
C GLY A 139 -6.60 8.66 -8.04
N LYS A 140 -5.80 9.74 -8.07
CA LYS A 140 -6.30 11.10 -8.34
C LYS A 140 -6.71 11.28 -9.80
N ILE A 141 -5.90 10.81 -10.76
CA ILE A 141 -6.24 10.92 -12.18
C ILE A 141 -7.48 10.11 -12.51
N LYS A 142 -7.58 8.87 -12.02
CA LYS A 142 -8.79 8.05 -12.18
C LYS A 142 -10.03 8.75 -11.64
N ARG A 143 -9.93 9.38 -10.46
CA ARG A 143 -11.02 10.19 -9.91
C ARG A 143 -11.41 11.30 -10.89
N ASN A 144 -10.45 12.07 -11.40
CA ASN A 144 -10.71 13.17 -12.33
C ASN A 144 -11.35 12.68 -13.64
N ILE A 145 -10.89 11.54 -14.17
CA ILE A 145 -11.48 10.88 -15.36
C ILE A 145 -12.95 10.55 -15.10
N ILE A 146 -13.24 9.92 -13.96
CA ILE A 146 -14.61 9.50 -13.62
C ILE A 146 -15.50 10.72 -13.41
N THR A 147 -15.03 11.77 -12.72
CA THR A 147 -15.82 12.99 -12.55
C THR A 147 -16.11 13.69 -13.87
N PHE A 148 -15.14 13.71 -14.79
CA PHE A 148 -15.33 14.25 -16.13
C PHE A 148 -16.39 13.47 -16.93
N MET A 149 -16.42 12.14 -16.78
CA MET A 149 -17.44 11.29 -17.40
C MET A 149 -18.82 11.36 -16.70
N ALA A 150 -18.88 11.86 -15.47
CA ALA A 150 -20.08 11.82 -14.62
C ALA A 150 -20.94 13.07 -14.69
N GLU A 151 -20.47 14.15 -15.34
CA GLU A 151 -21.24 15.39 -15.55
C GLU A 151 -22.49 15.20 -16.42
N GLU A 152 -22.83 13.97 -16.85
CA GLU A 152 -23.96 13.67 -17.73
C GLU A 152 -25.09 12.82 -17.12
N THR A 153 -25.09 12.45 -15.83
CA THR A 153 -26.23 11.68 -15.29
C THR A 153 -26.34 11.71 -13.77
N GLU A 154 -27.36 12.39 -13.26
CA GLU A 154 -27.84 12.22 -11.89
C GLU A 154 -28.96 11.17 -11.87
N VAL A 155 -28.81 10.14 -11.01
CA VAL A 155 -29.87 9.18 -10.70
C VAL A 155 -30.27 9.38 -9.24
N GLU A 156 -31.58 9.38 -9.01
CA GLU A 156 -32.22 9.61 -7.73
C GLU A 156 -31.93 8.46 -6.74
N ASN A 157 -31.44 8.81 -5.54
CA ASN A 157 -30.98 7.87 -4.53
C ASN A 157 -32.15 7.20 -3.79
N THR A 158 -32.50 5.97 -4.14
CA THR A 158 -33.41 5.14 -3.34
C THR A 158 -32.64 4.18 -2.43
N ALA A 159 -32.74 4.40 -1.12
CA ALA A 159 -32.21 3.48 -0.11
C ALA A 159 -33.14 2.26 0.01
N ILE A 160 -32.62 1.06 -0.24
CA ILE A 160 -33.38 -0.18 -0.04
C ILE A 160 -33.30 -0.56 1.44
N ALA A 161 -34.45 -0.60 2.11
CA ALA A 161 -34.53 -1.07 3.49
C ALA A 161 -34.12 -2.55 3.58
N LEU A 162 -33.05 -2.83 4.31
CA LEU A 162 -32.54 -4.19 4.56
C LEU A 162 -33.49 -4.95 5.48
N SER A 163 -33.91 -6.16 5.08
CA SER A 163 -34.74 -7.01 5.93
C SER A 163 -33.93 -7.60 7.10
N LYS A 164 -34.58 -7.83 8.26
CA LYS A 164 -33.93 -8.39 9.47
C LYS A 164 -33.15 -9.70 9.20
N LYS A 165 -33.63 -10.53 8.26
CA LYS A 165 -32.98 -11.79 7.84
C LYS A 165 -31.68 -11.58 7.05
N GLN A 166 -31.58 -10.48 6.30
CA GLN A 166 -30.37 -10.13 5.56
C GLN A 166 -29.30 -9.52 6.47
N ILE A 167 -29.71 -8.82 7.53
CA ILE A 167 -28.80 -8.26 8.55
C ILE A 167 -28.15 -9.40 9.36
N THR A 168 -28.93 -10.38 9.83
CA THR A 168 -28.38 -11.54 10.56
C THR A 168 -27.42 -12.37 9.71
N LEU A 169 -27.75 -12.60 8.43
CA LEU A 169 -26.86 -13.33 7.52
C LEU A 169 -25.54 -12.57 7.25
N ARG A 170 -25.54 -11.23 7.25
CA ARG A 170 -24.33 -10.41 7.11
C ARG A 170 -23.45 -10.48 8.33
N ILE A 171 -24.04 -10.35 9.51
CA ILE A 171 -23.33 -10.45 10.78
C ILE A 171 -22.70 -11.85 10.89
N ALA A 172 -23.42 -12.91 10.53
CA ALA A 172 -22.90 -14.27 10.51
C ALA A 172 -21.71 -14.43 9.55
N LYS A 173 -21.80 -13.89 8.32
CA LYS A 173 -20.68 -13.93 7.36
C LYS A 173 -19.44 -13.19 7.86
N ILE A 174 -19.62 -11.99 8.44
CA ILE A 174 -18.52 -11.22 9.04
C ILE A 174 -17.91 -12.00 10.20
N LEU A 175 -18.74 -12.56 11.08
CA LEU A 175 -18.29 -13.36 12.23
C LEU A 175 -17.49 -14.58 11.76
N ILE A 176 -17.97 -15.34 10.78
CA ILE A 176 -17.25 -16.48 10.20
C ILE A 176 -15.90 -16.03 9.62
N SER A 177 -15.86 -14.89 8.91
CA SER A 177 -14.63 -14.35 8.33
C SER A 177 -13.61 -14.01 9.42
N VAL A 178 -14.05 -13.33 10.48
CA VAL A 178 -13.21 -12.95 11.62
C VAL A 178 -12.76 -14.19 12.39
N THR A 179 -13.65 -15.14 12.64
CA THR A 179 -13.32 -16.42 13.30
C THR A 179 -12.31 -17.23 12.50
N MET A 180 -12.42 -17.26 11.16
CA MET A 180 -11.47 -17.94 10.29
C MET A 180 -10.08 -17.29 10.32
N ILE A 181 -10.02 -15.95 10.38
CA ILE A 181 -8.77 -15.21 10.53
C ILE A 181 -8.13 -15.50 11.89
N ILE A 182 -8.92 -15.46 12.96
CA ILE A 182 -8.46 -15.76 14.33
C ILE A 182 -7.99 -17.21 14.43
N SER A 183 -8.71 -18.16 13.84
CA SER A 183 -8.33 -19.58 13.86
C SER A 183 -7.06 -19.85 13.05
N LEU A 184 -6.88 -19.18 11.90
CA LEU A 184 -5.62 -19.25 11.14
C LEU A 184 -4.45 -18.69 11.95
N TYR A 185 -4.65 -17.56 12.64
CA TYR A 185 -3.65 -16.97 13.53
C TYR A 185 -3.28 -17.90 14.70
N LEU A 186 -4.28 -18.47 15.37
CA LEU A 186 -4.08 -19.44 16.45
C LEU A 186 -3.39 -20.72 15.96
N LEU A 187 -3.68 -21.18 14.75
CA LEU A 187 -3.02 -22.33 14.14
C LEU A 187 -1.52 -22.04 13.91
N VAL A 188 -1.19 -20.88 13.34
CA VAL A 188 0.21 -20.47 13.10
C VAL A 188 0.97 -20.35 14.42
N ILE A 189 0.34 -19.79 15.46
CA ILE A 189 0.93 -19.73 16.81
C ILE A 189 1.16 -21.14 17.35
N TYR A 190 0.14 -21.99 17.33
CA TYR A 190 0.24 -23.35 17.86
C TYR A 190 1.41 -24.10 17.25
N PHE A 191 1.58 -24.04 15.92
CA PHE A 191 2.75 -24.64 15.26
C PHE A 191 4.08 -23.95 15.61
N SER A 192 4.09 -22.64 15.81
CA SER A 192 5.31 -21.87 16.12
C SER A 192 5.76 -22.00 17.58
N THR A 193 4.84 -22.27 18.51
CA THR A 193 5.12 -22.39 19.96
C THR A 193 5.04 -23.83 20.48
N ALA A 194 4.61 -24.81 19.67
CA ALA A 194 4.48 -26.22 20.07
C ALA A 194 5.74 -26.81 20.72
N ASN A 195 6.92 -26.29 20.39
CA ASN A 195 8.21 -26.76 20.92
C ASN A 195 8.78 -25.89 22.06
N ASN A 196 8.11 -24.81 22.48
CA ASN A 196 8.61 -23.89 23.51
C ASN A 196 7.67 -23.83 24.72
N SER A 197 7.93 -24.70 25.70
CA SER A 197 7.09 -24.93 26.89
C SER A 197 7.09 -23.83 27.97
N LYS A 198 7.77 -22.69 27.73
CA LYS A 198 7.95 -21.62 28.75
C LYS A 198 7.37 -20.26 28.37
N GLN A 199 6.89 -20.07 27.14
CA GLN A 199 6.25 -18.81 26.73
C GLN A 199 4.73 -18.95 26.85
N GLU A 200 4.09 -18.02 27.55
CA GLU A 200 2.63 -17.95 27.58
C GLU A 200 2.12 -17.81 26.13
N PRO A 201 1.26 -18.73 25.65
CA PRO A 201 0.89 -18.81 24.24
C PRO A 201 -0.01 -17.66 23.76
N LEU A 202 -0.37 -16.73 24.66
CA LEU A 202 -1.36 -15.70 24.42
C LEU A 202 -1.00 -14.43 25.18
N SER A 203 -0.33 -13.49 24.52
CA SER A 203 -0.59 -12.10 24.85
C SER A 203 -0.79 -11.28 23.57
N PHE A 204 -2.03 -10.82 23.38
CA PHE A 204 -2.36 -9.72 22.46
C PHE A 204 -1.54 -8.45 22.76
N TYR A 205 -0.80 -8.44 23.87
CA TYR A 205 0.16 -7.42 24.24
C TYR A 205 1.16 -7.12 23.11
N TYR A 206 1.71 -8.13 22.44
CA TYR A 206 2.65 -7.91 21.32
C TYR A 206 1.96 -7.38 20.05
N LEU A 207 0.65 -7.60 19.91
CA LEU A 207 -0.18 -6.98 18.88
C LEU A 207 -0.69 -5.59 19.29
N ARG A 208 -0.22 -5.01 20.39
CA ARG A 208 -0.49 -3.63 20.78
C ARG A 208 0.74 -2.76 20.52
N ASP A 209 1.32 -2.91 19.33
CA ASP A 209 2.42 -2.06 18.88
C ASP A 209 1.87 -0.72 18.39
N ILE A 210 1.86 0.27 19.28
CA ILE A 210 1.35 1.62 18.99
C ILE A 210 2.10 2.24 17.79
N PRO A 211 3.45 2.21 17.71
CA PRO A 211 4.19 2.59 16.51
C PRO A 211 3.66 1.93 15.22
N GLY A 212 3.54 0.60 15.20
CA GLY A 212 3.06 -0.12 14.03
C GLY A 212 1.63 0.23 13.60
N ILE A 213 0.74 0.49 14.56
CA ILE A 213 -0.62 1.00 14.28
C ILE A 213 -0.53 2.39 13.62
N ILE A 214 0.32 3.27 14.13
CA ILE A 214 0.50 4.61 13.55
C ILE A 214 1.01 4.49 12.11
N TYR A 215 2.01 3.64 11.86
CA TYR A 215 2.59 3.46 10.53
C TYR A 215 1.62 2.88 9.50
N ILE A 216 0.74 1.96 9.90
CA ILE A 216 -0.18 1.36 8.93
C ILE A 216 -1.42 2.23 8.65
N PHE A 217 -1.83 3.09 9.59
CA PHE A 217 -3.03 3.92 9.42
C PHE A 217 -2.72 5.35 8.97
N LEU A 218 -1.74 6.02 9.57
CA LEU A 218 -1.56 7.46 9.32
C LEU A 218 -1.09 7.76 7.89
N PRO A 219 0.02 7.18 7.38
CA PRO A 219 0.50 7.46 6.02
C PRO A 219 -0.50 7.04 4.93
N PRO A 220 -1.10 5.83 4.93
CA PRO A 220 -2.05 5.45 3.88
C PRO A 220 -3.29 6.34 3.81
N PHE A 221 -3.84 6.77 4.95
CA PHE A 221 -5.00 7.67 4.96
C PHE A 221 -4.64 9.12 4.57
N LEU A 222 -3.44 9.59 4.90
CA LEU A 222 -2.95 10.88 4.42
C LEU A 222 -2.67 10.86 2.91
N LEU A 223 -2.08 9.78 2.38
CA LEU A 223 -1.94 9.58 0.93
C LEU A 223 -3.31 9.48 0.23
N LEU A 224 -4.28 8.82 0.85
CA LEU A 224 -5.65 8.79 0.35
C LEU A 224 -6.28 10.19 0.34
N THR A 225 -5.93 11.05 1.29
CA THR A 225 -6.33 12.47 1.32
C THR A 225 -5.66 13.27 0.21
N ILE A 226 -4.36 13.07 -0.02
CA ILE A 226 -3.60 13.71 -1.12
C ILE A 226 -4.18 13.33 -2.49
N SER A 227 -4.55 12.05 -2.68
CA SER A 227 -5.26 11.60 -3.90
C SER A 227 -6.67 12.15 -4.04
N GLY A 228 -7.23 12.71 -2.96
CA GLY A 228 -8.60 13.21 -2.88
C GLY A 228 -9.66 12.11 -2.75
N ASN A 229 -9.28 10.87 -2.48
CA ASN A 229 -10.20 9.75 -2.36
C ASN A 229 -10.70 9.51 -0.91
N PHE A 230 -10.19 10.24 0.09
CA PHE A 230 -10.52 10.03 1.50
C PHE A 230 -12.02 10.09 1.80
N LYS A 231 -12.70 11.18 1.43
CA LYS A 231 -14.16 11.30 1.65
C LYS A 231 -14.96 10.27 0.85
N ILE A 232 -14.48 9.90 -0.34
CA ILE A 232 -15.13 8.92 -1.22
C ILE A 232 -15.08 7.53 -0.59
N PHE A 233 -13.94 7.17 0.02
CA PHE A 233 -13.77 5.91 0.74
C PHE A 233 -14.80 5.74 1.87
N PHE A 234 -14.95 6.74 2.75
CA PHE A 234 -15.94 6.65 3.83
C PHE A 234 -17.39 6.63 3.31
N ARG A 235 -17.67 7.35 2.22
CA ARG A 235 -18.97 7.25 1.53
C ARG A 235 -19.21 5.84 0.98
N ALA A 236 -18.20 5.22 0.37
CA ALA A 236 -18.27 3.85 -0.12
C ALA A 236 -18.60 2.85 1.00
N LEU A 237 -17.97 2.99 2.17
CA LEU A 237 -18.32 2.19 3.35
C LEU A 237 -19.77 2.41 3.80
N SER A 238 -20.25 3.66 3.80
CA SER A 238 -21.65 3.97 4.11
C SER A 238 -22.61 3.33 3.11
N PHE A 239 -22.33 3.37 1.81
CA PHE A 239 -23.15 2.75 0.77
C PHE A 239 -23.25 1.23 0.96
N VAL A 240 -22.12 0.58 1.25
CA VAL A 240 -22.06 -0.84 1.56
C VAL A 240 -22.85 -1.18 2.82
N SER A 241 -22.74 -0.36 3.87
CA SER A 241 -23.49 -0.55 5.11
C SER A 241 -25.00 -0.45 4.88
N LYS A 242 -25.43 0.57 4.11
CA LYS A 242 -26.84 0.88 3.85
C LYS A 242 -27.48 0.12 2.69
N ASN A 243 -26.73 -0.66 1.90
CA ASN A 243 -27.22 -1.28 0.66
C ASN A 243 -27.84 -0.27 -0.33
N GLN A 244 -27.22 0.89 -0.44
CA GLN A 244 -27.71 1.91 -1.34
C GLN A 244 -27.36 1.53 -2.79
N LYS A 245 -28.34 1.61 -3.71
CA LYS A 245 -28.06 1.50 -5.16
C LYS A 245 -27.13 2.64 -5.57
N LEU A 246 -26.16 2.34 -6.42
CA LEU A 246 -25.15 3.29 -6.86
C LEU A 246 -25.28 3.57 -8.35
N SER A 247 -25.08 4.82 -8.75
CA SER A 247 -24.86 5.13 -10.15
C SER A 247 -23.53 4.56 -10.64
N VAL A 248 -23.36 4.43 -11.96
CA VAL A 248 -22.11 3.94 -12.59
C VAL A 248 -20.90 4.79 -12.14
N SER A 249 -21.06 6.11 -12.07
CA SER A 249 -20.01 7.02 -11.61
C SER A 249 -19.67 6.84 -10.13
N GLN A 250 -20.68 6.70 -9.26
CA GLN A 250 -20.48 6.45 -7.82
C GLN A 250 -19.82 5.09 -7.56
N LYS A 251 -20.19 4.04 -8.31
CA LYS A 251 -19.53 2.73 -8.28
C LYS A 251 -18.05 2.86 -8.65
N ALA A 252 -17.75 3.51 -9.79
CA ALA A 252 -16.38 3.69 -10.25
C ALA A 252 -15.52 4.51 -9.26
N LEU A 253 -16.06 5.60 -8.70
CA LEU A 253 -15.37 6.40 -7.68
C LEU A 253 -15.08 5.60 -6.41
N SER A 254 -16.07 4.83 -5.94
CA SER A 254 -15.96 4.01 -4.73
C SER A 254 -14.92 2.90 -4.90
N LEU A 255 -14.92 2.21 -6.05
CA LEU A 255 -13.93 1.19 -6.38
C LEU A 255 -12.52 1.80 -6.50
N ASN A 256 -12.39 2.97 -7.14
CA ASN A 256 -11.12 3.66 -7.23
C ASN A 256 -10.54 3.99 -5.84
N ALA A 257 -11.38 4.49 -4.92
CA ALA A 257 -10.94 4.82 -3.56
C ALA A 257 -10.48 3.59 -2.78
N ILE A 258 -11.24 2.48 -2.83
CA ILE A 258 -10.90 1.24 -2.10
C ILE A 258 -9.65 0.58 -2.69
N THR A 259 -9.57 0.43 -4.01
CA THR A 259 -8.41 -0.19 -4.66
C THR A 259 -7.14 0.62 -4.43
N THR A 260 -7.23 1.96 -4.42
CA THR A 260 -6.10 2.84 -4.08
C THR A 260 -5.65 2.64 -2.64
N LEU A 261 -6.58 2.65 -1.66
CA LEU A 261 -6.22 2.44 -0.25
C LEU A 261 -5.60 1.06 -0.02
N ARG A 262 -6.22 0.01 -0.57
CA ARG A 262 -5.75 -1.38 -0.46
C ARG A 262 -4.30 -1.54 -0.92
N ALA A 263 -3.99 -0.99 -2.10
CA ALA A 263 -2.64 -1.03 -2.67
C ALA A 263 -1.65 -0.25 -1.79
N ILE A 264 -1.99 0.97 -1.38
CA ILE A 264 -1.12 1.80 -0.54
C ILE A 264 -0.86 1.12 0.81
N MET A 265 -1.89 0.57 1.47
CA MET A 265 -1.71 -0.11 2.76
C MET A 265 -0.81 -1.35 2.65
N LEU A 266 -0.93 -2.12 1.58
CA LEU A 266 -0.07 -3.29 1.38
C LEU A 266 1.40 -2.87 1.18
N LEU A 267 1.64 -1.86 0.34
CA LEU A 267 2.99 -1.33 0.12
C LEU A 267 3.57 -0.69 1.39
N GLU A 268 2.75 0.00 2.19
CA GLU A 268 3.17 0.56 3.49
C GLU A 268 3.59 -0.55 4.45
N GLY A 269 2.81 -1.62 4.54
CA GLY A 269 3.17 -2.80 5.34
C GLY A 269 4.51 -3.41 4.91
N VAL A 270 4.72 -3.59 3.60
CA VAL A 270 5.99 -4.10 3.07
C VAL A 270 7.15 -3.14 3.37
N MET A 271 6.97 -1.84 3.13
CA MET A 271 8.00 -0.83 3.35
C MET A 271 8.41 -0.76 4.83
N THR A 272 7.45 -0.73 5.76
CA THR A 272 7.70 -0.64 7.20
C THR A 272 8.41 -1.87 7.74
N THR A 273 8.02 -3.06 7.29
CA THR A 273 8.70 -4.31 7.64
C THR A 273 10.14 -4.32 7.17
N LEU A 274 10.39 -4.00 5.89
CA LEU A 274 11.74 -4.05 5.33
C LEU A 274 12.66 -2.96 5.89
N ASN A 275 12.12 -1.75 6.12
CA ASN A 275 12.86 -0.68 6.79
C ASN A 275 13.25 -1.08 8.22
N SER A 276 12.31 -1.66 8.96
CA SER A 276 12.59 -2.13 10.32
C SER A 276 13.60 -3.27 10.34
N PHE A 277 13.55 -4.19 9.38
CA PHE A 277 14.57 -5.23 9.25
C PHE A 277 15.94 -4.67 8.94
N MET A 278 16.05 -3.65 8.10
CA MET A 278 17.32 -2.96 7.88
C MET A 278 17.87 -2.40 9.20
N GLY A 279 17.04 -1.70 9.97
CA GLY A 279 17.43 -1.15 11.27
C GLY A 279 17.86 -2.22 12.28
N ILE A 280 17.17 -3.36 12.33
CA ILE A 280 17.53 -4.51 13.17
C ILE A 280 18.88 -5.09 12.74
N LEU A 281 19.08 -5.32 11.44
CA LEU A 281 20.31 -5.90 10.91
C LEU A 281 21.53 -5.03 11.21
N CYS A 282 21.37 -3.71 11.21
CA CYS A 282 22.43 -2.78 11.60
C CYS A 282 22.73 -2.76 13.11
N ASN A 283 21.87 -3.33 13.96
CA ASN A 283 22.01 -3.30 15.42
C ASN A 283 21.82 -4.68 16.08
N LEU A 284 22.23 -5.75 15.38
CA LEU A 284 22.09 -7.14 15.83
C LEU A 284 22.75 -7.44 17.19
N GLU A 285 23.68 -6.60 17.63
CA GLU A 285 24.40 -6.75 18.90
C GLU A 285 23.51 -6.48 20.13
N ASP A 286 22.50 -5.60 20.01
CA ASP A 286 21.58 -5.29 21.10
C ASP A 286 20.42 -6.30 21.17
N ARG A 287 20.64 -7.37 21.93
CA ARG A 287 19.63 -8.41 22.18
C ARG A 287 18.43 -7.91 22.98
N THR A 288 18.54 -6.79 23.70
CA THR A 288 17.44 -6.29 24.54
C THR A 288 16.38 -5.58 23.73
N ALA A 289 16.77 -4.92 22.64
CA ALA A 289 15.86 -4.24 21.73
C ALA A 289 15.30 -5.17 20.61
N LEU A 290 15.94 -6.32 20.37
CA LEU A 290 15.64 -7.21 19.24
C LEU A 290 14.16 -7.62 19.18
N GLY A 291 13.56 -8.07 20.29
CA GLY A 291 12.17 -8.52 20.33
C GLY A 291 11.16 -7.39 20.03
N ASN A 292 11.40 -6.20 20.57
CA ASN A 292 10.55 -5.03 20.33
C ASN A 292 10.66 -4.56 18.88
N ASN A 293 11.88 -4.47 18.35
CA ASN A 293 12.11 -4.06 16.96
C ASN A 293 11.50 -5.07 15.97
N PHE A 294 11.59 -6.36 16.26
CA PHE A 294 10.98 -7.41 15.43
C PHE A 294 9.45 -7.31 15.42
N THR A 295 8.85 -6.90 16.55
CA THR A 295 7.41 -6.63 16.64
C THR A 295 7.03 -5.46 15.73
N VAL A 296 7.76 -4.34 15.83
CA VAL A 296 7.59 -3.15 14.96
C VAL A 296 7.78 -3.50 13.48
N ALA A 297 8.65 -4.46 13.16
CA ALA A 297 8.86 -4.93 11.79
C ALA A 297 7.68 -5.75 11.27
N CYS A 298 7.23 -6.77 12.02
CA CYS A 298 6.30 -7.76 11.48
C CYS A 298 4.82 -7.38 11.61
N VAL A 299 4.46 -6.72 12.72
CA VAL A 299 3.06 -6.45 13.07
C VAL A 299 2.36 -5.51 12.06
N PRO A 300 2.99 -4.44 11.52
CA PRO A 300 2.37 -3.59 10.51
C PRO A 300 1.93 -4.33 9.25
N LEU A 301 2.74 -5.27 8.75
CA LEU A 301 2.40 -6.08 7.58
C LEU A 301 1.22 -7.00 7.87
N ILE A 302 1.14 -7.57 9.08
CA ILE A 302 -0.03 -8.36 9.51
C ILE A 302 -1.29 -7.48 9.45
N TYR A 303 -1.26 -6.26 10.01
CA TYR A 303 -2.39 -5.34 9.93
C TYR A 303 -2.75 -4.99 8.48
N ALA A 304 -1.75 -4.72 7.64
CA ALA A 304 -1.95 -4.41 6.22
C ALA A 304 -2.71 -5.54 5.50
N LEU A 305 -2.32 -6.78 5.76
CA LEU A 305 -2.95 -7.98 5.18
C LEU A 305 -4.37 -8.18 5.71
N LEU A 306 -4.57 -8.09 7.03
CA LEU A 306 -5.89 -8.23 7.66
C LEU A 306 -6.88 -7.19 7.14
N ILE A 307 -6.47 -5.94 7.05
CA ILE A 307 -7.31 -4.85 6.54
C ILE A 307 -7.61 -5.07 5.06
N ASN A 308 -6.65 -5.53 4.26
CA ASN A 308 -6.88 -5.89 2.87
C ASN A 308 -7.89 -7.04 2.71
N ILE A 309 -7.83 -8.06 3.56
CA ILE A 309 -8.81 -9.16 3.60
C ILE A 309 -10.20 -8.64 3.93
N ILE A 310 -10.31 -7.67 4.84
CA ILE A 310 -11.60 -7.03 5.20
C ILE A 310 -12.13 -6.14 4.06
N LEU A 311 -11.26 -5.43 3.34
CA LEU A 311 -11.65 -4.52 2.26
C LEU A 311 -12.03 -5.26 0.96
N LEU A 312 -11.56 -6.48 0.75
CA LEU A 312 -11.92 -7.32 -0.41
C LEU A 312 -13.44 -7.55 -0.54
N PRO A 313 -14.16 -8.01 0.49
CA PRO A 313 -15.62 -8.10 0.46
C PRO A 313 -16.33 -6.76 0.24
N VAL A 314 -15.78 -5.65 0.76
CA VAL A 314 -16.35 -4.31 0.56
C VAL A 314 -16.28 -3.93 -0.92
N GLU A 315 -15.15 -4.15 -1.56
CA GLU A 315 -14.96 -3.94 -3.00
C GLU A 315 -15.93 -4.77 -3.84
N SER A 316 -16.00 -6.09 -3.57
CA SER A 316 -16.92 -6.99 -4.25
C SER A 316 -18.38 -6.56 -4.07
N LYS A 317 -18.76 -6.14 -2.88
CA LYS A 317 -20.12 -5.67 -2.62
C LYS A 317 -20.45 -4.39 -3.37
N ILE A 318 -19.52 -3.45 -3.50
CA ILE A 318 -19.73 -2.24 -4.30
C ILE A 318 -19.94 -2.57 -5.77
N SER A 319 -19.22 -3.57 -6.31
CA SER A 319 -19.49 -3.99 -7.68
C SER A 319 -20.92 -4.48 -7.89
N LEU A 320 -21.51 -5.17 -6.91
CA LEU A 320 -22.87 -5.70 -6.97
C LEU A 320 -23.98 -4.65 -6.76
N LEU A 321 -23.68 -3.49 -6.17
CA LEU A 321 -24.69 -2.45 -5.85
C LEU A 321 -25.19 -1.66 -7.07
N CYS A 322 -24.58 -1.84 -8.24
CA CYS A 322 -25.04 -1.25 -9.50
C CYS A 322 -25.82 -2.26 -10.36
N ASP A 323 -25.63 -3.57 -10.13
CA ASP A 323 -26.08 -4.64 -11.03
C ASP A 323 -27.41 -5.27 -10.55
N SER A 324 -28.14 -4.60 -9.66
CA SER A 324 -29.47 -5.04 -9.18
C SER A 324 -30.57 -4.30 -9.94
N GLU A 325 -30.86 -4.79 -11.15
CA GLU A 325 -32.20 -4.69 -11.73
C GLU A 325 -33.14 -5.65 -11.00
#